data_AF-A0A651HEJ0-F1
#
_entry.id   AF-A0A651HEJ0-F1
#
_cell.length_a   1.000
_cell.length_b   1.000
_cell.length_c   1.000
_cell.angle_alpha   90.00
_cell.angle_beta   90.00
_cell.angle_gamma   90.00
#
_symmetry.space_group_name_H-M   'P 1'
#
loop_
_entity.id
_entity.type
_entity.pdbx_description
1 polymer ?
#
loop_
_entity_poly.entity_id
_entity_poly.type
_entity_poly.pdbx_seq_one_letter_code
_entity_poly.pdbx_strand_id
1 'polypeptide(L)'
;MRWDPLLVEAVAQELDGTLDRARVRSLLLEPDARRVLLFLREGTLVLELHPAAGWISLLEPGEPPADARPLAARVRGVRALPDESVLVFSLQRIRGKDEGVELVVEFTGNRWNALVVGHRSRQIRHVLLPREEKTRSLTVGAPYQAPPSTGRNTTPSPSWWAETMAGEDRGTLLRSVAWTSSLNAPVFLEGGPDDGEPAEGGPDDGEPAEGGP
;
A
#
# COMPACT_ATOMS: atom_id res chain seq x y z
N MET A 1 10.91 4.65 -8.84
CA MET A 1 10.55 3.80 -7.68
C MET A 1 9.42 2.87 -8.10
N ARG A 2 9.47 1.58 -7.73
CA ARG A 2 8.44 0.60 -8.13
C ARG A 2 7.66 0.21 -6.87
N TRP A 3 6.34 0.37 -6.91
CA TRP A 3 5.43 0.03 -5.82
C TRP A 3 4.98 -1.41 -5.99
N ASP A 4 5.62 -2.33 -5.28
CA ASP A 4 5.17 -3.72 -5.22
C ASP A 4 4.19 -3.95 -4.06
N PRO A 5 3.48 -5.10 -4.02
CA PRO A 5 2.48 -5.34 -2.98
C PRO A 5 3.03 -5.30 -1.55
N LEU A 6 4.30 -5.69 -1.31
CA LEU A 6 4.90 -5.62 0.03
C LEU A 6 5.13 -4.18 0.48
N LEU A 7 5.69 -3.34 -0.41
CA LEU A 7 5.86 -1.93 -0.10
C LEU A 7 4.51 -1.25 0.12
N VAL A 8 3.50 -1.57 -0.69
CA VAL A 8 2.15 -1.02 -0.54
C VAL A 8 1.53 -1.44 0.79
N GLU A 9 1.68 -2.70 1.21
CA GLU A 9 1.22 -3.17 2.52
C GLU A 9 1.91 -2.44 3.67
N ALA A 10 3.24 -2.33 3.65
CA ALA A 10 3.99 -1.61 4.70
C ALA A 10 3.58 -0.13 4.79
N VAL A 11 3.44 0.54 3.64
CA VAL A 11 2.98 1.93 3.59
C VAL A 11 1.53 2.05 4.04
N ALA A 12 0.66 1.08 3.73
CA ALA A 12 -0.71 1.09 4.22
C ALA A 12 -0.75 1.07 5.75
N GLN A 13 0.07 0.23 6.39
CA GLN A 13 0.16 0.13 7.85
C GLN A 13 0.69 1.44 8.48
N GLU A 14 1.73 2.03 7.90
CA GLU A 14 2.26 3.32 8.36
C GLU A 14 1.20 4.42 8.25
N LEU A 15 0.50 4.50 7.11
CA LEU A 15 -0.55 5.49 6.88
C LEU A 15 -1.78 5.24 7.75
N ASP A 16 -2.15 4.00 8.04
CA ASP A 16 -3.27 3.66 8.93
C ASP A 16 -3.03 4.20 10.33
N GLY A 17 -1.84 3.95 10.89
CA GLY A 17 -1.44 4.48 12.19
C GLY A 17 -1.29 6.01 12.18
N THR A 18 -0.65 6.56 11.15
CA THR A 18 -0.40 8.01 11.04
C THR A 18 -1.68 8.82 10.86
N LEU A 19 -2.66 8.26 10.13
CA LEU A 19 -3.89 8.96 9.77
C LEU A 19 -5.10 8.52 10.60
N ASP A 20 -4.93 7.77 11.70
CA ASP A 20 -6.04 7.29 12.51
C ASP A 20 -6.99 8.45 12.89
N ARG A 21 -8.24 8.34 12.44
CA ARG A 21 -9.32 9.32 12.67
C ARG A 21 -9.02 10.75 12.20
N ALA A 22 -7.97 10.95 11.39
CA ALA A 22 -7.61 12.24 10.82
C ALA A 22 -8.82 12.85 10.09
N ARG A 23 -9.04 14.16 10.29
CA ARG A 23 -10.20 14.85 9.70
C ARG A 23 -9.85 15.34 8.32
N VAL A 24 -10.55 14.84 7.31
CA VAL A 24 -10.49 15.34 5.94
C VAL A 24 -11.40 16.55 5.80
N ARG A 25 -10.90 17.60 5.15
CA ARG A 25 -11.64 18.80 4.77
C ARG A 25 -12.09 18.73 3.31
N SER A 26 -11.18 18.34 2.43
CA SER A 26 -11.41 18.28 0.99
C SER A 26 -10.48 17.29 0.30
N LEU A 27 -10.82 16.97 -0.95
CA LEU A 27 -10.05 16.13 -1.84
C LEU A 27 -9.88 16.85 -3.18
N LEU A 28 -8.66 16.89 -3.70
CA LEU A 28 -8.36 17.41 -5.03
C LEU A 28 -7.74 16.30 -5.89
N LEU A 29 -8.22 16.20 -7.13
CA LEU A 29 -7.63 15.37 -8.18
C LEU A 29 -7.05 16.32 -9.22
N GLU A 30 -5.77 16.20 -9.53
CA GLU A 30 -5.07 17.01 -10.53
C GLU A 30 -4.60 16.10 -11.66
N PRO A 31 -5.41 15.87 -12.71
CA PRO A 31 -5.08 14.93 -13.78
C PRO A 31 -3.78 15.29 -14.52
N ASP A 32 -3.55 16.58 -14.76
CA ASP A 32 -2.39 17.08 -15.51
C ASP A 32 -1.09 16.86 -14.73
N ALA A 33 -1.11 17.12 -13.42
CA ALA A 33 0.01 16.86 -12.51
C ALA A 33 0.11 15.37 -12.10
N ARG A 34 -0.91 14.56 -12.42
CA ARG A 34 -1.09 13.19 -11.94
C ARG A 34 -1.01 13.09 -10.43
N ARG A 35 -1.73 13.95 -9.72
CA ARG A 35 -1.65 14.07 -8.27
C ARG A 35 -3.02 13.94 -7.62
N VAL A 36 -3.04 13.40 -6.41
CA VAL A 36 -4.18 13.48 -5.50
C VAL A 36 -3.75 14.15 -4.22
N LEU A 37 -4.57 15.08 -3.72
CA LEU A 37 -4.36 15.72 -2.44
C LEU A 37 -5.56 15.46 -1.54
N LEU A 38 -5.29 14.99 -0.32
CA LEU A 38 -6.25 14.98 0.78
C LEU A 38 -5.85 16.08 1.75
N PHE A 39 -6.65 17.14 1.81
CA PHE A 39 -6.46 18.22 2.77
C PHE A 39 -7.04 17.77 4.10
N LEU A 40 -6.17 17.46 5.04
CA LEU A 40 -6.54 17.13 6.40
C LEU A 40 -6.66 18.43 7.22
N ARG A 41 -7.11 18.30 8.46
CA ARG A 41 -7.09 19.42 9.41
C ARG A 41 -5.68 19.65 9.95
N GLU A 42 -4.92 18.58 10.15
CA GLU A 42 -3.57 18.59 10.75
C GLU A 42 -2.43 18.40 9.73
N GLY A 43 -2.74 18.31 8.43
CA GLY A 43 -1.73 18.13 7.39
C GLY A 43 -2.32 18.08 5.98
N THR A 44 -1.47 17.82 4.99
CA THR A 44 -1.89 17.58 3.60
C THR A 44 -1.21 16.32 3.09
N LEU A 45 -1.99 15.27 2.83
CA LEU A 45 -1.46 14.06 2.19
C LEU A 45 -1.43 14.29 0.68
N VAL A 46 -0.25 14.11 0.09
CA VAL A 46 -0.01 14.23 -1.34
C VAL A 46 0.39 12.86 -1.90
N LEU A 47 -0.31 12.46 -2.96
CA LEU A 47 -0.07 11.22 -3.69
C LEU A 47 0.33 11.57 -5.12
N GLU A 48 1.60 11.41 -5.44
CA GLU A 48 2.15 11.68 -6.77
C GLU A 48 2.10 10.40 -7.58
N LEU A 49 1.27 10.39 -8.62
CA LEU A 49 0.91 9.18 -9.37
C LEU A 49 1.56 9.12 -10.76
N HIS A 50 2.79 9.63 -10.85
CA HIS A 50 3.62 9.51 -12.04
C HIS A 50 4.47 8.22 -11.99
N PRO A 51 4.35 7.28 -12.96
CA PRO A 51 5.03 5.98 -12.88
C PRO A 51 6.57 6.03 -12.72
N ALA A 52 7.21 7.10 -13.21
CA ALA A 52 8.66 7.27 -13.12
C ALA A 52 9.13 7.97 -11.83
N ALA A 53 8.26 8.74 -11.18
CA ALA A 53 8.66 9.72 -10.16
C ALA A 53 7.68 9.83 -8.98
N GLY A 54 6.70 8.92 -8.89
CA GLY A 54 5.64 9.00 -7.91
C GLY A 54 6.05 8.54 -6.52
N TRP A 55 5.50 9.22 -5.52
CA TRP A 55 5.82 9.10 -4.10
C TRP A 55 4.62 9.59 -3.26
N ILE A 56 4.66 9.32 -1.97
CA ILE A 56 3.66 9.78 -1.00
C ILE A 56 4.33 10.74 -0.01
N SER A 57 3.66 11.84 0.29
CA SER A 57 4.15 12.87 1.20
C SER A 57 3.05 13.26 2.18
N LEU A 58 3.41 13.48 3.44
CA LEU A 58 2.58 14.20 4.39
C LEU A 58 3.22 15.55 4.66
N LEU A 59 2.57 16.61 4.17
CA LEU A 59 3.03 17.99 4.31
C LEU A 59 2.27 18.68 5.45
N GLU A 60 2.77 19.85 5.84
CA GLU A 60 2.05 20.78 6.72
C GLU A 60 0.62 21.09 6.20
N PRO A 61 -0.31 21.50 7.09
CA PRO A 61 -1.67 21.83 6.69
C PRO A 61 -1.67 23.00 5.69
N GLY A 62 -2.16 22.74 4.48
CA GLY A 62 -2.38 23.74 3.44
C GLY A 62 -3.85 24.13 3.32
N GLU A 63 -4.15 25.30 2.79
CA GLU A 63 -5.55 25.67 2.51
C GLU A 63 -6.01 25.03 1.18
N PRO A 64 -7.18 24.37 1.14
CA PRO A 64 -7.70 23.83 -0.10
C PRO A 64 -7.95 24.92 -1.13
N PRO A 65 -7.54 24.73 -2.40
CA PRO A 65 -7.94 25.63 -3.47
C PRO A 65 -9.45 25.52 -3.73
N ALA A 66 -9.99 26.50 -4.45
CA ALA A 66 -11.44 26.64 -4.66
C ALA A 66 -12.07 25.47 -5.45
N ASP A 67 -11.30 24.78 -6.28
CA ASP A 67 -11.71 23.62 -7.07
C ASP A 67 -11.58 22.29 -6.30
N ALA A 68 -10.97 22.29 -5.11
CA ALA A 68 -10.94 21.13 -4.25
C ALA A 68 -12.36 20.75 -3.79
N ARG A 69 -12.68 19.46 -3.91
CA ARG A 69 -14.03 18.96 -3.60
C ARG A 69 -14.22 18.87 -2.09
N PRO A 70 -15.26 19.49 -1.52
CA PRO A 70 -15.54 19.38 -0.09
C PRO A 70 -15.80 17.93 0.35
N LEU A 71 -15.02 17.48 1.32
CA LEU A 71 -15.06 16.12 1.86
C LEU A 71 -14.91 16.18 3.39
N ALA A 72 -15.96 16.64 4.07
CA ALA A 72 -16.03 16.58 5.52
C ALA A 72 -16.15 15.12 6.00
N ALA A 73 -15.01 14.47 6.17
CA ALA A 73 -14.89 13.05 6.48
C ALA A 73 -13.82 12.79 7.56
N ARG A 74 -13.79 11.58 8.09
CA ARG A 74 -12.69 11.04 8.88
C ARG A 74 -12.09 9.85 8.17
N VAL A 75 -10.76 9.74 8.22
CA VAL A 75 -10.10 8.49 7.85
C VAL A 75 -10.50 7.44 8.89
N ARG A 76 -11.04 6.32 8.41
CA ARG A 76 -11.42 5.16 9.22
C ARG A 76 -10.38 4.06 9.19
N GLY A 77 -9.60 4.04 8.12
CA GLY A 77 -8.43 3.19 8.01
C GLY A 77 -7.84 3.29 6.61
N VAL A 78 -6.62 2.78 6.49
CA VAL A 78 -5.87 2.62 5.25
C VAL A 78 -5.45 1.16 5.15
N ARG A 79 -5.69 0.53 4.01
CA ARG A 79 -5.33 -0.87 3.78
C ARG A 79 -4.80 -1.08 2.38
N ALA A 80 -3.96 -2.08 2.20
CA ALA A 80 -3.67 -2.58 0.87
C ALA A 80 -4.76 -3.57 0.42
N LEU A 81 -4.86 -3.79 -0.89
CA LEU A 81 -5.52 -4.98 -1.40
C LEU A 81 -4.52 -6.15 -1.43
N PRO A 82 -4.92 -7.37 -1.01
CA PRO A 82 -4.05 -8.53 -1.11
C PRO A 82 -3.61 -8.76 -2.56
N ASP A 83 -2.35 -9.19 -2.78
CA ASP A 83 -1.76 -9.48 -4.11
C ASP A 83 -1.60 -8.27 -5.04
N GLU A 84 -2.01 -7.08 -4.61
CA GLU A 84 -2.16 -5.95 -5.51
C GLU A 84 -1.42 -4.73 -4.99
N SER A 85 -0.79 -4.00 -5.91
CA SER A 85 -0.20 -2.69 -5.59
C SER A 85 -1.29 -1.62 -5.52
N VAL A 86 -2.23 -1.75 -4.59
CA VAL A 86 -3.38 -0.86 -4.42
C VAL A 86 -3.56 -0.45 -2.96
N LEU A 87 -3.61 0.86 -2.70
CA LEU A 87 -4.01 1.43 -1.40
C LEU A 87 -5.49 1.81 -1.40
N VAL A 88 -6.17 1.58 -0.29
CA VAL A 88 -7.57 1.96 -0.08
C VAL A 88 -7.70 2.73 1.22
N PHE A 89 -8.08 4.01 1.13
CA PHE A 89 -8.43 4.84 2.29
C PHE A 89 -9.94 4.80 2.48
N SER A 90 -10.40 4.31 3.62
CA SER A 90 -11.82 4.35 3.99
C SER A 90 -12.15 5.71 4.62
N LEU A 91 -12.99 6.51 3.97
CA LEU A 91 -13.32 7.87 4.39
C LEU A 91 -14.79 7.98 4.80
N GLN A 92 -15.06 8.03 6.10
CA GLN A 92 -16.42 8.12 6.63
C GLN A 92 -16.87 9.57 6.72
N ARG A 93 -18.01 9.91 6.10
CA ARG A 93 -18.60 11.26 6.20
C ARG A 93 -18.96 11.60 7.65
N ILE A 94 -18.65 12.83 8.07
CA ILE A 94 -18.99 13.32 9.42
C ILE A 94 -20.47 13.74 9.51
N ARG A 95 -21.04 14.17 8.38
CA ARG A 95 -22.42 14.67 8.29
C ARG A 95 -23.08 14.11 7.03
N GLY A 96 -24.40 13.93 7.10
CA GLY A 96 -25.21 13.39 6.01
C GLY A 96 -25.55 11.91 6.20
N LYS A 97 -26.47 11.39 5.37
CA LYS A 97 -26.90 9.99 5.37
C LYS A 97 -25.98 9.06 4.56
N ASP A 98 -25.01 9.62 3.84
CA ASP A 98 -24.04 8.88 3.05
C ASP A 98 -22.98 8.23 3.95
N GLU A 99 -22.74 6.93 3.78
CA GLU A 99 -21.83 6.18 4.66
C GLU A 99 -20.36 6.57 4.48
N GLY A 100 -20.01 7.17 3.35
CA GLY A 100 -18.64 7.53 3.05
C GLY A 100 -18.24 7.15 1.63
N VAL A 101 -16.96 7.36 1.37
CA VAL A 101 -16.30 6.99 0.13
C VAL A 101 -15.00 6.28 0.47
N GLU A 102 -14.47 5.55 -0.50
CA GLU A 102 -13.10 5.07 -0.48
C GLU A 102 -12.29 5.89 -1.49
N LEU A 103 -11.08 6.30 -1.11
CA LEU A 103 -10.08 6.70 -2.09
C LEU A 103 -9.23 5.47 -2.39
N VAL A 104 -9.32 4.98 -3.61
CA VAL A 104 -8.55 3.84 -4.12
C VAL A 104 -7.42 4.37 -4.97
N VAL A 105 -6.19 3.92 -4.71
CA VAL A 105 -4.97 4.35 -5.39
C VAL A 105 -4.29 3.12 -5.96
N GLU A 106 -4.22 3.02 -7.29
CA GLU A 106 -3.65 1.87 -7.99
C GLU A 106 -2.27 2.21 -8.53
N PHE A 107 -1.26 1.40 -8.20
CA PHE A 107 0.12 1.51 -8.67
C PHE A 107 0.49 0.44 -9.71
N THR A 108 -0.50 -0.03 -10.47
CA THR A 108 -0.32 -1.16 -11.40
C THR A 108 0.50 -0.78 -12.63
N GLY A 109 1.68 -1.38 -12.78
CA GLY A 109 2.55 -1.20 -13.94
C GLY A 109 2.93 0.26 -14.18
N ASN A 110 2.75 0.75 -15.41
CA ASN A 110 2.92 2.15 -15.79
C ASN A 110 1.58 2.93 -15.84
N ARG A 111 0.53 2.37 -15.25
CA ARG A 111 -0.85 2.84 -15.40
C ARG A 111 -1.45 3.29 -14.07
N TRP A 112 -0.66 4.01 -13.27
CA TRP A 112 -1.12 4.47 -11.95
C TRP A 112 -2.35 5.36 -12.07
N ASN A 113 -3.24 5.26 -11.08
CA ASN A 113 -4.51 5.97 -11.07
C ASN A 113 -5.05 6.13 -9.64
N ALA A 114 -6.02 7.02 -9.48
CA ALA A 114 -6.79 7.13 -8.26
C ALA A 114 -8.28 7.31 -8.55
N LEU A 115 -9.11 6.72 -7.70
CA LEU A 115 -10.56 6.69 -7.84
C LEU A 115 -11.22 7.00 -6.50
N VAL A 116 -12.28 7.80 -6.53
CA VAL A 116 -13.18 7.97 -5.40
C VAL A 116 -14.38 7.07 -5.62
N VAL A 117 -14.59 6.11 -4.73
CA VAL A 117 -15.58 5.03 -4.86
C VAL A 117 -16.61 5.15 -3.75
N GLY A 118 -17.90 5.00 -4.04
CA GLY A 118 -18.93 4.94 -3.00
C GLY A 118 -18.74 3.70 -2.12
N HIS A 119 -18.75 3.88 -0.79
CA HIS A 119 -18.43 2.77 0.14
C HIS A 119 -19.35 1.55 -0.07
N ARG A 120 -20.68 1.76 -0.08
CA ARG A 120 -21.67 0.69 -0.35
C ARG A 120 -21.97 0.45 -1.82
N SER A 121 -22.20 1.52 -2.59
CA SER A 121 -22.61 1.37 -3.99
C SER A 121 -21.50 0.80 -4.87
N ARG A 122 -20.24 0.88 -4.41
CA ARG A 122 -19.04 0.56 -5.19
C ARG A 122 -18.92 1.35 -6.49
N GLN A 123 -19.77 2.36 -6.72
CA GLN A 123 -19.71 3.16 -7.94
C GLN A 123 -18.58 4.18 -7.86
N ILE A 124 -17.85 4.31 -8.97
CA ILE A 124 -16.83 5.34 -9.13
C ILE A 124 -17.54 6.69 -9.23
N ARG A 125 -17.25 7.57 -8.27
CA ARG A 125 -17.79 8.94 -8.21
C ARG A 125 -16.88 9.93 -8.90
N HIS A 126 -15.57 9.74 -8.76
CA HIS A 126 -14.53 10.54 -9.41
C HIS A 126 -13.33 9.66 -9.76
N VAL A 127 -12.59 10.04 -10.79
CA VAL A 127 -11.38 9.34 -11.24
C VAL A 127 -10.35 10.37 -11.67
N LEU A 128 -9.07 10.11 -11.35
CA LEU A 128 -7.97 10.98 -11.74
C LEU A 128 -7.75 10.92 -13.26
N LEU A 129 -7.62 9.71 -13.82
CA LEU A 129 -7.49 9.48 -15.25
C LEU A 129 -8.55 8.48 -15.72
N PRO A 130 -9.63 8.93 -16.40
CA PRO A 130 -10.64 8.04 -16.95
C PRO A 130 -10.03 7.05 -17.95
N ARG A 131 -10.40 5.77 -17.85
CA ARG A 131 -9.91 4.73 -18.78
C ARG A 131 -10.95 3.65 -19.02
N GLU A 132 -10.99 3.17 -20.26
CA GLU A 132 -11.65 1.92 -20.62
C GLU A 132 -10.59 0.83 -20.77
N GLU A 133 -10.72 -0.26 -20.03
CA GLU A 133 -9.85 -1.43 -20.12
C GLU A 133 -10.63 -2.63 -20.66
N LYS A 134 -9.92 -3.68 -21.09
CA LYS A 134 -10.57 -4.88 -21.65
C LYS A 134 -11.54 -5.55 -20.69
N THR A 135 -11.28 -5.48 -19.39
CA THR A 135 -12.02 -6.21 -18.34
C THR A 135 -12.79 -5.30 -17.39
N ARG A 136 -12.52 -3.99 -17.37
CA ARG A 136 -13.15 -3.03 -16.45
C ARG A 136 -13.16 -1.62 -17.03
N SER A 137 -14.16 -0.84 -16.64
CA SER A 137 -14.24 0.60 -16.92
C SER A 137 -13.87 1.38 -15.67
N LEU A 138 -12.87 2.26 -15.80
CA LEU A 138 -12.45 3.21 -14.76
C LEU A 138 -12.99 4.60 -15.11
N THR A 139 -14.31 4.71 -15.20
CA THR A 139 -15.02 5.96 -15.52
C THR A 139 -16.08 6.26 -14.46
N VAL A 140 -16.50 7.53 -14.38
CA VAL A 140 -17.53 7.94 -13.41
C VAL A 140 -18.86 7.24 -13.70
N GLY A 141 -19.50 6.71 -12.66
CA GLY A 141 -20.76 5.97 -12.73
C GLY A 141 -20.57 4.45 -12.84
N ALA A 142 -19.44 3.98 -13.36
CA ALA A 142 -19.14 2.56 -13.45
C ALA A 142 -18.91 1.94 -12.05
N PRO A 143 -19.28 0.66 -11.82
CA PRO A 143 -18.90 -0.04 -10.61
C PRO A 143 -17.38 -0.28 -10.58
N TYR A 144 -16.73 0.06 -9.48
CA TYR A 144 -15.32 -0.21 -9.26
C TYR A 144 -15.08 -1.71 -9.11
N GLN A 145 -14.13 -2.20 -9.89
CA GLN A 145 -13.58 -3.54 -9.78
C GLN A 145 -12.08 -3.42 -9.55
N ALA A 146 -11.58 -4.14 -8.55
CA ALA A 146 -10.15 -4.25 -8.30
C ALA A 146 -9.42 -4.76 -9.56
N PRO A 147 -8.12 -4.48 -9.70
CA PRO A 147 -7.32 -5.14 -10.73
C PRO A 147 -7.52 -6.66 -10.65
N PRO A 148 -7.52 -7.37 -11.79
CA PRO A 148 -7.77 -8.80 -11.79
C PRO A 148 -6.67 -9.52 -11.01
N SER A 149 -7.05 -10.18 -9.93
CA SER A 149 -6.11 -11.01 -9.16
C SER A 149 -5.52 -12.08 -10.08
N THR A 150 -4.21 -12.28 -9.93
CA THR A 150 -3.47 -13.27 -10.69
C THR A 150 -3.66 -14.71 -10.18
N GLY A 151 -4.48 -14.90 -9.14
CA GLY A 151 -4.71 -16.21 -8.51
C GLY A 151 -3.50 -16.70 -7.71
N ARG A 152 -2.56 -15.81 -7.40
CA ARG A 152 -1.36 -16.12 -6.63
C ARG A 152 -1.72 -16.41 -5.17
N ASN A 153 -0.96 -17.30 -4.57
CA ASN A 153 -1.12 -17.66 -3.17
C ASN A 153 -0.70 -16.49 -2.27
N THR A 154 -1.65 -15.98 -1.48
CA THR A 154 -1.42 -14.87 -0.53
C THR A 154 -0.88 -15.35 0.80
N THR A 155 -1.17 -16.61 1.18
CA THR A 155 -0.79 -17.21 2.47
C THR A 155 -0.26 -18.63 2.22
N PRO A 156 0.92 -18.78 1.60
CA PRO A 156 1.50 -20.09 1.34
C PRO A 156 1.76 -20.84 2.65
N SER A 157 1.34 -22.10 2.73
CA SER A 157 1.69 -22.96 3.86
C SER A 157 3.19 -23.31 3.81
N PRO A 158 3.81 -23.67 4.96
CA PRO A 158 5.22 -24.06 4.96
C PRO A 158 5.53 -25.24 4.02
N SER A 159 4.63 -26.23 3.94
CA SER A 159 4.79 -27.38 3.04
C SER A 159 4.69 -26.98 1.58
N TRP A 160 3.70 -26.17 1.22
CA TRP A 160 3.53 -25.64 -0.13
C TRP A 160 4.74 -24.80 -0.54
N TRP A 161 5.27 -24.01 0.39
CA TRP A 161 6.45 -23.19 0.17
C TRP A 161 7.68 -24.05 -0.12
N ALA A 162 7.96 -25.05 0.73
CA ALA A 162 9.08 -25.97 0.53
C ALA A 162 8.99 -26.71 -0.81
N GLU A 163 7.79 -27.19 -1.18
CA GLU A 163 7.55 -27.84 -2.49
C GLU A 163 7.77 -26.88 -3.66
N THR A 164 7.25 -25.65 -3.56
CA THR A 164 7.35 -24.64 -4.62
C THR A 164 8.79 -24.15 -4.80
N MET A 165 9.55 -24.06 -3.71
CA MET A 165 10.92 -23.54 -3.68
C MET A 165 11.98 -24.62 -3.90
N ALA A 166 11.63 -25.90 -3.91
CA ALA A 166 12.57 -27.00 -4.14
C ALA A 166 13.35 -26.91 -5.47
N GLY A 167 12.87 -26.11 -6.43
CA GLY A 167 13.55 -25.84 -7.70
C GLY A 167 14.19 -24.45 -7.82
N GLU A 168 14.11 -23.60 -6.78
CA GLU A 168 14.66 -22.23 -6.74
C GLU A 168 14.35 -21.37 -7.98
N ASP A 169 13.21 -21.61 -8.63
CA ASP A 169 12.85 -20.91 -9.87
C ASP A 169 12.17 -19.58 -9.56
N ARG A 170 12.89 -18.49 -9.84
CA ARG A 170 12.37 -17.11 -9.81
C ARG A 170 11.08 -16.95 -10.59
N GLY A 171 10.94 -17.62 -11.75
CA GLY A 171 9.73 -17.56 -12.55
C GLY A 171 8.52 -18.12 -11.80
N THR A 172 8.70 -19.24 -11.12
CA THR A 172 7.68 -19.91 -10.32
C THR A 172 7.29 -19.06 -9.11
N LEU A 173 8.26 -18.49 -8.39
CA LEU A 173 7.98 -17.60 -7.28
C LEU A 173 7.07 -16.42 -7.69
N LEU A 174 7.45 -15.72 -8.77
CA LEU A 174 6.71 -14.56 -9.30
C LEU A 174 5.29 -14.89 -9.76
N ARG A 175 5.07 -16.11 -10.30
CA ARG A 175 3.76 -16.55 -10.81
C ARG A 175 2.87 -17.19 -9.76
N SER A 176 3.44 -17.63 -8.64
CA SER A 176 2.72 -18.45 -7.66
C SER A 176 2.45 -17.73 -6.34
N VAL A 177 3.22 -16.68 -5.99
CA VAL A 177 3.13 -16.02 -4.68
C VAL A 177 2.82 -14.54 -4.81
N ALA A 178 1.78 -14.10 -4.10
CA ALA A 178 1.08 -12.86 -4.36
C ALA A 178 1.90 -11.59 -4.07
N TRP A 179 2.68 -11.63 -3.01
CA TRP A 179 3.51 -10.50 -2.57
C TRP A 179 4.86 -10.44 -3.28
N THR A 180 5.16 -11.39 -4.17
CA THR A 180 6.44 -11.42 -4.86
C THR A 180 6.46 -10.52 -6.07
N SER A 181 7.61 -9.90 -6.28
CA SER A 181 7.87 -8.94 -7.35
C SER A 181 9.29 -9.16 -7.85
N SER A 182 9.61 -8.62 -9.02
CA SER A 182 10.98 -8.70 -9.53
C SER A 182 12.03 -8.08 -8.61
N LEU A 183 11.60 -7.22 -7.67
CA LEU A 183 12.46 -6.55 -6.70
C LEU A 183 12.79 -7.43 -5.49
N ASN A 184 11.79 -8.08 -4.92
CA ASN A 184 11.95 -8.86 -3.69
C ASN A 184 12.24 -10.35 -3.95
N ALA A 185 11.91 -10.87 -5.14
CA ALA A 185 12.13 -12.27 -5.49
C ALA A 185 13.60 -12.74 -5.33
N PRO A 186 14.63 -11.95 -5.71
CA PRO A 186 16.02 -12.35 -5.47
C PRO A 186 16.35 -12.56 -3.98
N VAL A 187 15.80 -11.73 -3.09
CA VAL A 187 16.05 -11.82 -1.63
C VAL A 187 15.54 -13.14 -1.06
N PHE A 188 14.44 -13.69 -1.59
CA PHE A 188 13.90 -14.98 -1.17
C PHE A 188 14.68 -16.19 -1.72
N LEU A 189 15.46 -15.99 -2.78
CA LEU A 189 16.19 -17.06 -3.48
C LEU A 189 17.65 -17.13 -3.03
N GLU A 190 18.27 -16.00 -2.76
CA GLU A 190 19.69 -15.91 -2.39
C GLU A 190 19.94 -16.14 -0.88
N GLY A 191 18.86 -16.37 -0.11
CA GLY A 191 18.87 -16.26 1.34
C GLY A 191 18.91 -14.77 1.72
N GLY A 192 17.99 -14.34 2.59
CA GLY A 192 18.05 -12.97 3.13
C GLY A 192 19.39 -12.68 3.79
N PRO A 193 19.71 -11.41 4.11
CA PRO A 193 20.91 -11.12 4.90
C PRO A 193 20.91 -12.04 6.12
N ASP A 194 21.99 -12.81 6.25
CA ASP A 194 22.23 -13.71 7.36
C ASP A 194 22.10 -12.87 8.63
N ASP A 195 21.03 -13.08 9.39
CA ASP A 195 20.86 -12.48 10.72
C ASP A 195 21.94 -13.13 11.58
N GLY A 196 23.16 -12.59 11.48
CA GLY A 196 24.37 -13.18 12.01
C GLY A 196 24.13 -13.69 13.42
N GLU A 197 24.42 -14.97 13.60
CA GLU A 197 24.48 -15.62 14.90
C GLU A 197 25.06 -14.64 15.93
N PRO A 198 24.36 -14.37 17.05
CA PRO A 198 24.99 -13.63 18.12
C PRO A 198 26.19 -14.47 18.55
N ALA A 199 27.40 -13.91 18.35
CA ALA A 199 28.65 -14.54 18.73
C ALA A 199 28.49 -15.09 20.15
N GLU A 200 28.56 -16.41 20.29
CA GLU A 200 28.62 -17.07 21.59
C GLU A 200 29.83 -16.50 22.33
N GLY A 201 29.55 -15.57 23.24
CA GLY A 201 30.50 -15.16 24.26
C GLY A 201 30.79 -16.39 25.12
N GLY A 202 31.93 -17.01 24.87
CA GLY A 202 32.43 -18.13 25.67
C GLY A 202 32.47 -17.75 27.16
N PRO A 203 32.22 -18.71 28.06
CA PRO A 203 32.24 -18.43 29.49
C PRO A 203 33.63 -18.00 29.93
N ASP A 204 33.68 -16.90 30.65
CA ASP A 204 34.80 -16.44 31.46
C ASP A 204 35.05 -17.49 32.55
N ASP A 205 36.01 -18.39 32.31
CA ASP A 205 36.52 -19.33 33.31
C ASP A 205 37.32 -18.54 34.36
N GLY A 206 36.59 -17.92 35.28
CA GLY A 206 37.12 -17.40 36.53
C GLY A 206 37.59 -18.57 37.38
N GLU A 207 38.89 -18.83 37.36
CA GLU A 207 39.59 -19.75 38.26
C GLU A 207 39.84 -19.07 39.62
N PRO A 208 39.35 -19.62 40.75
CA PRO A 208 39.83 -19.22 42.06
C PRO A 208 40.51 -20.40 42.78
N ALA A 209 41.74 -20.19 43.26
CA ALA A 209 42.26 -20.81 44.49
C ALA A 209 43.67 -20.27 44.77
N GLU A 210 43.89 -19.66 45.94
CA GLU A 210 44.68 -20.25 47.07
C GLU A 210 46.17 -20.41 46.72
N GLY A 211 47.14 -19.86 47.45
CA GLY A 211 47.23 -19.69 48.88
C GLY A 211 48.46 -20.44 49.40
N GLY A 212 49.53 -19.70 49.73
CA GLY A 212 50.63 -20.11 50.63
C GLY A 212 51.86 -20.75 49.98
N PRO A 213 53.01 -20.83 50.69
CA PRO A 213 53.33 -20.37 52.05
C PRO A 213 54.29 -19.16 52.11
#